data_AF-A0AAD9V700-F1
#
_entry.id   AF-A0AAD9V700-F1
#
_cell.length_a   1.000
_cell.length_b   1.000
_cell.length_c   1.000
_cell.angle_alpha   90.00
_cell.angle_beta   90.00
_cell.angle_gamma   90.00
#
_symmetry.space_group_name_H-M   'P 1'
#
loop_
_entity.id
_entity.type
_entity.pdbx_description
1 polymer ?
#
loop_
_entity_poly.entity_id
_entity_poly.type
_entity_poly.pdbx_seq_one_letter_code
_entity_poly.pdbx_strand_id
1 'polypeptide(L)'
;MADERETLSKLASLSRMRRQSEPLWNELKDAFENLKTWALNKQNRNCLLEINFLEAKDLIVMCKDVVCFQEDEKDERNLNLCLKTLTEAFRFLRNCCAETPKNQSFVM
;
A
#
# COMPACT_ATOMS: atom_id res chain seq x y z
N MET A 1 1.79 -8.37 19.96
CA MET A 1 0.69 -7.46 20.39
C MET A 1 1.04 -5.98 20.23
N ALA A 2 2.31 -5.54 20.21
CA ALA A 2 2.68 -4.15 19.89
C ALA A 2 2.72 -3.82 18.38
N ASP A 3 2.87 -4.84 17.52
CA ASP A 3 3.18 -4.68 16.08
C ASP A 3 1.96 -4.37 15.19
N GLU A 4 0.77 -4.84 15.56
CA GLU A 4 -0.45 -4.72 14.75
C GLU A 4 -1.06 -3.31 14.77
N ARG A 5 -1.21 -2.72 15.96
CA ARG A 5 -1.76 -1.35 16.09
C ARG A 5 -0.85 -0.31 15.45
N GLU A 6 0.46 -0.49 15.56
CA GLU A 6 1.42 0.40 14.93
C GLU A 6 1.34 0.31 13.40
N THR A 7 1.25 -0.90 12.87
CA THR A 7 1.16 -1.18 11.44
C THR A 7 -0.14 -0.64 10.81
N LEU A 8 -1.29 -0.83 11.46
CA LEU A 8 -2.57 -0.28 11.01
C LEU A 8 -2.65 1.24 11.18
N SER A 9 -2.02 1.78 12.23
CA SER A 9 -1.91 3.24 12.43
C SER A 9 -1.04 3.89 11.35
N LYS A 10 0.02 3.22 10.87
CA LYS A 10 0.84 3.68 9.73
C LYS A 10 -0.01 3.78 8.47
N LEU A 11 -0.82 2.77 8.14
CA LEU A 11 -1.78 2.81 7.02
C LEU A 11 -2.70 4.05 7.10
N ALA A 12 -3.38 4.24 8.23
CA ALA A 12 -4.27 5.38 8.44
C ALA A 12 -3.56 6.75 8.45
N SER A 13 -2.25 6.78 8.73
CA SER A 13 -1.43 8.00 8.71
C SER A 13 -0.96 8.33 7.31
N LEU A 14 -0.69 7.33 6.47
CA LEU A 14 -0.32 7.50 5.06
C LEU A 14 -1.48 8.07 4.23
N SER A 15 -2.71 7.63 4.52
CA SER A 15 -3.94 8.19 3.96
C SER A 15 -4.13 9.67 4.28
N ARG A 16 -3.60 10.13 5.42
CA ARG A 16 -3.60 11.54 5.83
C ARG A 16 -2.47 12.33 5.18
N MET A 17 -1.26 11.76 5.10
CA MET A 17 -0.11 12.38 4.44
C MET A 17 -0.34 12.62 2.94
N ARG A 18 -1.16 11.78 2.29
CA ARG A 18 -1.64 11.95 0.90
C ARG A 18 -2.30 13.31 0.58
N ARG A 19 -2.72 14.09 1.59
CA ARG A 19 -3.33 15.42 1.39
C ARG A 19 -2.33 16.58 1.39
N GLN A 20 -1.03 16.32 1.58
CA GLN A 20 0.00 17.37 1.67
C GLN A 20 1.12 17.18 0.63
N SER A 21 1.04 18.01 -0.42
CA SER A 21 2.03 18.50 -1.38
C SER A 21 3.09 17.63 -2.08
N GLU A 22 3.42 16.41 -1.68
CA GLU A 22 4.24 15.50 -2.51
C GLU A 22 4.18 14.08 -1.95
N PRO A 23 4.06 13.02 -2.77
CA PRO A 23 4.01 11.67 -2.25
C PRO A 23 5.36 11.28 -1.63
N LEU A 24 5.37 10.99 -0.33
CA LEU A 24 6.52 10.41 0.37
C LEU A 24 6.67 8.94 -0.03
N TRP A 25 7.08 8.66 -1.27
CA TRP A 25 7.13 7.31 -1.82
C TRP A 25 7.98 6.35 -0.98
N ASN A 26 9.05 6.84 -0.34
CA ASN A 26 9.87 6.01 0.55
C ASN A 26 9.06 5.54 1.76
N GLU A 27 8.29 6.42 2.39
CA GLU A 27 7.46 6.05 3.56
C GLU A 27 6.34 5.10 3.16
N LEU A 28 5.70 5.34 2.02
CA LEU A 28 4.68 4.47 1.46
C LEU A 28 5.26 3.08 1.12
N LYS A 29 6.42 3.05 0.45
CA LYS A 29 7.14 1.80 0.15
C LYS A 29 7.41 1.02 1.43
N ASP A 30 8.03 1.66 2.42
CA ASP A 30 8.46 0.99 3.65
C ASP A 30 7.26 0.51 4.47
N ALA A 31 6.15 1.24 4.45
CA ALA A 31 4.91 0.79 5.05
C ALA A 31 4.35 -0.46 4.35
N PHE A 32 4.26 -0.46 3.02
CA PHE A 32 3.80 -1.64 2.26
C PHE A 32 4.76 -2.82 2.37
N GLU A 33 6.06 -2.58 2.53
CA GLU A 33 7.07 -3.59 2.80
C GLU A 33 6.89 -4.27 4.16
N ASN A 34 6.50 -3.51 5.19
CA ASN A 34 6.14 -4.09 6.49
C ASN A 34 4.80 -4.82 6.42
N LEU A 35 3.80 -4.21 5.78
CA LEU A 35 2.45 -4.76 5.65
C LEU A 35 2.42 -6.07 4.87
N LYS A 36 3.16 -6.17 3.75
CA LYS A 36 3.21 -7.42 2.96
C LYS A 36 3.75 -8.57 3.82
N THR A 37 4.72 -8.30 4.68
CA THR A 37 5.38 -9.29 5.54
C THR A 37 4.45 -9.67 6.69
N TRP A 38 3.81 -8.67 7.31
CA TRP A 38 2.81 -8.86 8.34
C TRP A 38 1.62 -9.70 7.86
N ALA A 39 1.16 -9.48 6.62
CA ALA A 39 0.09 -10.22 5.98
C ALA A 39 0.44 -11.67 5.60
N LEU A 40 1.70 -12.11 5.73
CA LEU A 40 2.06 -13.52 5.57
C LEU A 40 1.45 -14.39 6.69
N ASN A 41 1.23 -13.84 7.88
CA ASN A 41 0.58 -14.55 8.98
C ASN A 41 -0.95 -14.61 8.78
N LYS A 42 -1.53 -15.80 8.84
CA LYS A 42 -2.98 -16.03 8.64
C LYS A 42 -3.87 -15.32 9.66
N GLN A 43 -3.44 -15.21 10.93
CA GLN A 43 -4.23 -14.51 11.96
C GLN A 43 -4.34 -13.01 11.65
N ASN A 44 -3.22 -12.41 11.25
CA ASN A 44 -3.14 -11.00 10.88
C ASN A 44 -4.06 -10.64 9.71
N ARG A 45 -4.18 -11.54 8.70
CA ARG A 45 -5.09 -11.32 7.55
C ARG A 45 -6.53 -11.09 7.99
N ASN A 46 -6.98 -11.74 9.06
CA ASN A 46 -8.36 -11.63 9.55
C ASN A 46 -8.65 -10.30 10.25
N CYS A 47 -7.61 -9.61 10.74
CA CYS A 47 -7.72 -8.31 11.39
C CYS A 47 -7.88 -7.14 10.40
N LEU A 48 -7.67 -7.38 9.11
CA LEU A 48 -7.83 -6.36 8.09
C LEU A 48 -9.31 -5.99 7.87
N LEU A 49 -9.51 -4.70 7.66
CA LEU A 49 -10.79 -4.08 7.37
C LEU A 49 -10.80 -3.57 5.94
N GLU A 50 -12.00 -3.39 5.38
CA GLU A 50 -12.19 -2.87 4.02
C GLU A 50 -11.41 -1.57 3.75
N ILE A 51 -11.34 -0.69 4.75
CA ILE A 51 -10.58 0.57 4.64
C ILE A 51 -9.11 0.34 4.26
N ASN A 52 -8.46 -0.71 4.76
CA ASN A 52 -7.06 -1.00 4.42
C ASN A 52 -6.88 -1.36 2.94
N PHE A 53 -7.91 -1.94 2.32
CA PHE A 53 -7.92 -2.27 0.89
C PHE A 53 -8.22 -1.04 0.05
N LEU A 54 -9.12 -0.16 0.52
CA LEU A 54 -9.37 1.14 -0.12
C LEU A 54 -8.10 1.97 -0.17
N GLU A 55 -7.33 2.03 0.92
CA GLU A 55 -6.05 2.75 0.99
C GLU A 55 -5.02 2.20 -0.01
N ALA A 56 -4.92 0.88 -0.16
CA ALA A 56 -4.06 0.25 -1.16
C ALA A 56 -4.53 0.50 -2.60
N LYS A 57 -5.85 0.45 -2.87
CA LYS A 57 -6.44 0.77 -4.18
C LYS A 57 -6.17 2.23 -4.55
N ASP A 58 -6.32 3.13 -3.61
CA ASP A 58 -6.05 4.55 -3.74
C ASP A 58 -4.59 4.87 -4.10
N LEU A 59 -3.65 4.18 -3.47
CA LEU A 59 -2.24 4.26 -3.84
C LEU A 59 -2.01 3.78 -5.28
N ILE A 60 -2.62 2.66 -5.68
CA ILE A 60 -2.48 2.11 -7.03
C ILE A 60 -2.94 3.12 -8.08
N VAL A 61 -4.06 3.82 -7.85
CA VAL A 61 -4.53 4.88 -8.75
C VAL A 61 -3.52 6.03 -8.81
N MET A 62 -2.99 6.47 -7.68
CA MET A 62 -1.95 7.52 -7.66
C MET A 62 -0.69 7.11 -8.43
N CYS A 63 -0.22 5.87 -8.23
CA CYS A 63 0.91 5.34 -8.97
C CYS A 63 0.63 5.29 -10.48
N LYS A 64 -0.59 4.90 -10.88
CA LYS A 64 -1.02 4.91 -12.28
C LYS A 64 -0.92 6.32 -12.86
N ASP A 65 -1.42 7.34 -12.17
CA ASP A 65 -1.37 8.72 -12.66
C ASP A 65 0.08 9.17 -12.86
N VAL A 66 0.98 8.89 -11.91
CA VAL A 66 2.41 9.20 -12.02
C VAL A 66 3.06 8.52 -13.22
N VAL A 67 2.73 7.25 -13.48
CA VAL A 67 3.25 6.50 -14.62
C VAL A 67 2.68 7.02 -15.95
N CYS A 68 1.40 7.40 -15.99
CA CYS A 68 0.72 7.85 -17.20
C CYS A 68 1.08 9.28 -17.61
N PHE A 69 1.37 10.16 -16.66
CA PHE A 69 1.65 11.59 -16.90
C PHE A 69 3.13 11.94 -16.76
N GLN A 70 4.02 10.95 -16.86
CA GLN A 70 5.45 11.20 -16.81
C GLN A 70 5.94 11.78 -18.15
N GLU A 71 6.06 13.11 -18.21
CA GLU A 71 6.42 13.83 -19.44
C GLU A 71 7.93 14.08 -19.60
N ASP A 72 8.74 13.88 -18.55
CA ASP A 72 10.17 14.26 -18.52
C ASP A 72 11.09 13.18 -17.92
N GLU A 73 12.27 12.97 -18.53
CA GLU A 73 13.35 12.10 -18.01
C GLU A 73 13.88 12.53 -16.63
N LYS A 74 13.68 13.80 -16.26
CA LYS A 74 14.20 14.39 -15.02
C LYS A 74 13.64 13.79 -13.74
N ASP A 75 12.56 13.01 -13.83
CA ASP A 75 11.90 12.43 -12.66
C ASP A 75 11.97 10.88 -12.60
N GLU A 76 12.98 10.30 -13.25
CA GLU A 76 13.21 8.84 -13.28
C GLU A 76 13.33 8.23 -11.88
N ARG A 77 13.90 8.97 -10.91
CA ARG A 77 14.00 8.53 -9.52
C ARG A 77 12.63 8.40 -8.87
N ASN A 78 11.75 9.37 -9.09
CA ASN A 78 10.41 9.40 -8.54
C ASN A 78 9.54 8.29 -9.16
N LEU A 79 9.63 8.09 -10.47
CA LEU A 79 9.01 6.95 -11.15
C LEU A 79 9.49 5.62 -10.57
N ASN A 80 10.81 5.44 -10.43
CA ASN A 80 11.37 4.21 -9.87
C ASN A 80 10.86 3.92 -8.46
N LEU A 81 10.72 4.96 -7.62
CA LEU A 81 10.16 4.83 -6.28
C LEU A 81 8.66 4.51 -6.32
N CYS A 82 7.90 5.20 -7.16
CA CYS A 82 6.48 4.92 -7.41
C CYS A 82 6.26 3.45 -7.82
N LEU A 83 7.03 2.93 -8.78
CA LEU A 83 6.93 1.53 -9.25
C LEU A 83 7.30 0.51 -8.16
N LYS A 84 8.30 0.82 -7.33
CA LYS A 84 8.65 -0.03 -6.17
C LYS A 84 7.51 -0.06 -5.16
N THR A 85 6.97 1.11 -4.81
CA THR A 85 5.81 1.22 -3.90
C THR A 85 4.60 0.46 -4.43
N LEU A 86 4.30 0.60 -5.72
CA LEU A 86 3.23 -0.13 -6.39
C LEU A 86 3.43 -1.65 -6.30
N THR A 87 4.65 -2.12 -6.52
CA THR A 87 5.00 -3.54 -6.41
C THR A 87 4.73 -4.07 -4.99
N GLU A 88 5.10 -3.32 -3.96
CA GLU A 88 4.85 -3.74 -2.57
C GLU A 88 3.36 -3.70 -2.20
N ALA A 89 2.61 -2.73 -2.72
CA ALA A 89 1.16 -2.67 -2.53
C ALA A 89 0.44 -3.88 -3.13
N PHE A 90 0.80 -4.29 -4.36
CA PHE A 90 0.24 -5.51 -4.95
C PHE A 90 0.63 -6.78 -4.18
N ARG A 91 1.87 -6.86 -3.68
CA ARG A 91 2.30 -7.98 -2.82
C ARG A 91 1.52 -8.04 -1.52
N PHE A 92 1.27 -6.89 -0.90
CA PHE A 92 0.39 -6.78 0.26
C PHE A 92 -1.01 -7.31 -0.07
N LEU A 93 -1.69 -6.78 -1.09
CA LEU A 93 -3.04 -7.21 -1.49
C LEU A 93 -3.12 -8.73 -1.75
N ARG A 94 -2.14 -9.27 -2.49
CA ARG A 94 -2.03 -10.72 -2.75
C ARG A 94 -1.93 -11.51 -1.44
N ASN A 95 -1.04 -11.10 -0.53
CA ASN A 95 -0.82 -11.81 0.72
C ASN A 95 -2.05 -11.74 1.64
N CYS A 96 -2.76 -10.61 1.67
CA CYS A 96 -4.01 -10.46 2.42
C CYS A 96 -5.12 -11.39 1.92
N CYS A 97 -5.18 -11.63 0.61
CA CYS A 97 -6.21 -12.46 -0.01
C CYS A 97 -5.93 -13.97 0.10
N ALA A 98 -4.70 -14.37 0.43
CA ALA A 98 -4.32 -15.77 0.50
C ALA A 98 -5.18 -16.51 1.54
N GLU A 99 -5.91 -17.53 1.09
CA GLU A 99 -6.82 -18.36 1.90
C GLU A 99 -7.85 -17.58 2.73
N THR A 100 -8.17 -16.33 2.37
CA THR A 100 -9.04 -15.45 3.15
C THR A 100 -10.15 -14.87 2.27
N PRO A 101 -11.30 -15.56 2.12
CA PRO A 101 -12.37 -15.15 1.20
C PRO A 101 -12.92 -13.75 1.47
N LYS A 102 -13.04 -13.35 2.74
CA LYS A 102 -13.43 -11.98 3.15
C LYS A 102 -12.53 -10.91 2.51
N ASN A 103 -11.22 -11.15 2.49
CA ASN A 103 -10.27 -10.20 1.93
C ASN A 103 -10.33 -10.17 0.40
N GLN A 104 -10.59 -11.33 -0.22
CA GLN A 104 -10.79 -11.42 -1.67
C GLN A 104 -12.00 -10.58 -2.12
N SER A 105 -13.09 -10.56 -1.34
CA SER A 105 -14.26 -9.72 -1.65
C SER A 105 -14.00 -8.21 -1.56
N PHE A 106 -12.97 -7.77 -0.83
CA PHE A 106 -12.59 -6.35 -0.79
C PHE A 106 -11.72 -5.94 -1.98
N VAL A 107 -11.08 -6.90 -2.65
CA VAL A 107 -10.23 -6.64 -3.83
C VAL A 107 -11.02 -6.67 -5.13
N MET A 108 -11.93 -7.63 -5.27
CA MET A 108 -12.89 -7.70 -6.39
C MET A 108 -13.75 -6.43 -6.48
#